data_AF-A0A954V1Z2-F1
#
_entry.id   AF-A0A954V1Z2-F1
#
_cell.length_a   1.000
_cell.length_b   1.000
_cell.length_c   1.000
_cell.angle_alpha   90.00
_cell.angle_beta   90.00
_cell.angle_gamma   90.00
#
_symmetry.space_group_name_H-M   'P 1'
#
loop_
_entity.id
_entity.type
_entity.pdbx_description
1 polymer ?
#
loop_
_entity_poly.entity_id
_entity_poly.type
_entity_poly.pdbx_seq_one_letter_code
_entity_poly.pdbx_strand_id
1 'polypeptide(L)'
;MSAIHTIPSEGQQVHHSSLTRRVAIVAVTFVSMLIAIPTAHASVGGEIIKAIGRYLAKETGEEATEQAVKQMTKQVGEELIERTAQKVVREGGEKSLVEVGELVAKHGPDVVRALDNAPDAMPVLKLLNELPADEIGKAASRLAS
;
A
#
# COMPACT_ATOMS: atom_id res chain seq x y z
N MET A 1 -25.28 67.36 31.54
CA MET A 1 -24.99 66.01 32.03
C MET A 1 -23.96 65.43 31.05
N SER A 2 -22.67 65.81 31.06
CA SER A 2 -21.63 65.56 32.09
C SER A 2 -21.52 64.06 32.39
N ALA A 3 -20.41 63.33 32.22
CA ALA A 3 -19.04 63.70 31.87
C ALA A 3 -18.16 62.42 31.64
N ILE A 4 -16.97 62.61 31.01
CA ILE A 4 -15.65 61.95 31.31
C ILE A 4 -15.47 60.47 30.87
N HIS A 5 -14.73 60.17 29.79
CA HIS A 5 -13.27 60.01 29.67
C HIS A 5 -12.67 59.00 30.68
N THR A 6 -11.96 57.97 30.19
CA THR A 6 -10.72 57.40 30.79
C THR A 6 -10.47 55.99 30.25
N ILE A 7 -9.44 55.86 29.41
CA ILE A 7 -8.62 54.65 29.34
C ILE A 7 -7.44 54.90 30.30
N PRO A 8 -7.02 53.87 31.04
CA PRO A 8 -5.58 53.58 31.09
C PRO A 8 -5.30 52.08 30.95
N SER A 9 -4.32 51.79 30.10
CA SER A 9 -3.41 50.65 30.22
C SER A 9 -2.70 50.69 31.57
N GLU A 10 -2.56 49.56 32.26
CA GLU A 10 -1.42 49.02 33.03
C GLU A 10 -1.90 47.63 33.52
N GLY A 11 -1.23 46.50 33.30
CA GLY A 11 0.12 46.22 33.76
C GLY A 11 0.04 45.29 34.97
N GLN A 12 -0.07 43.97 34.75
CA GLN A 12 0.35 43.02 35.78
C GLN A 12 1.08 41.84 35.15
N GLN A 13 2.41 42.02 35.11
CA GLN A 13 3.38 40.95 35.08
C GLN A 13 3.05 39.94 36.18
N VAL A 14 3.01 38.66 35.82
CA VAL A 14 3.41 37.59 36.74
C VAL A 14 4.51 36.83 36.02
N HIS A 15 5.73 37.27 36.28
CA HIS A 15 6.95 36.58 35.91
C HIS A 15 7.31 35.63 37.06
N HIS A 16 7.10 34.33 36.91
CA HIS A 16 7.81 33.34 37.72
C HIS A 16 8.06 32.04 36.95
N SER A 17 9.34 31.65 36.99
CA SER A 17 9.93 30.33 36.71
C SER A 17 10.09 29.89 35.26
N SER A 18 11.18 30.41 34.73
CA SER A 18 12.00 30.01 33.58
C SER A 18 12.57 28.57 33.63
N LEU A 19 11.73 27.52 33.69
CA LEU A 19 12.26 26.14 33.65
C LEU A 19 11.64 25.21 32.60
N THR A 20 10.55 25.58 31.92
CA THR A 20 9.80 24.63 31.08
C THR A 20 9.93 24.87 29.57
N ARG A 21 10.48 26.00 29.13
CA ARG A 21 10.52 26.39 27.71
C ARG A 21 11.82 26.08 26.96
N ARG A 22 12.78 25.41 27.59
CA ARG A 22 14.01 24.94 26.91
C ARG A 22 13.87 23.55 26.30
N VAL A 23 12.81 22.81 26.61
CA VAL A 23 12.53 21.49 26.02
C VAL A 23 11.81 21.61 24.66
N ALA A 24 11.17 22.75 24.38
CA ALA A 24 10.43 22.93 23.13
C ALA A 24 11.30 23.31 21.91
N ILE A 25 12.58 23.67 22.11
CA ILE A 25 13.46 24.17 21.03
C ILE A 25 14.39 23.08 20.48
N VAL A 26 14.27 21.83 20.96
CA VAL A 26 14.93 20.65 20.35
C VAL A 26 14.02 19.94 19.34
N ALA A 27 12.78 20.39 19.16
CA ALA A 27 11.89 19.92 18.10
C ALA A 27 11.96 20.80 16.83
N VAL A 28 13.05 21.56 16.66
CA VAL A 28 13.45 22.10 15.36
C VAL A 28 14.16 20.96 14.63
N THR A 29 13.70 20.63 13.42
CA THR A 29 14.35 19.76 12.38
C THR A 29 13.79 18.38 12.06
N PHE A 30 12.47 18.10 12.13
CA PHE A 30 11.93 16.93 11.40
C PHE A 30 10.55 17.16 10.77
N VAL A 31 10.26 18.40 10.36
CA VAL A 31 9.13 18.74 9.47
C VAL A 31 9.71 19.48 8.27
N SER A 32 10.41 18.73 7.43
CA SER A 32 10.75 19.10 6.07
C SER A 32 11.24 17.82 5.40
N MET A 33 10.65 17.48 4.26
CA MET A 33 10.95 16.29 3.45
C MET A 33 10.16 15.02 3.81
N LEU A 34 8.85 15.01 3.50
CA LEU A 34 8.30 13.80 2.88
C LEU A 34 7.27 14.16 1.81
N ILE A 35 7.85 14.51 0.66
CA ILE A 35 7.46 14.05 -0.67
C ILE A 35 6.03 14.43 -1.08
N ALA A 36 5.97 15.40 -1.99
CA ALA A 36 4.89 15.52 -2.96
C ALA A 36 4.53 14.12 -3.44
N ILE A 37 3.38 13.60 -3.04
CA ILE A 37 2.83 12.38 -3.61
C ILE A 37 2.47 12.79 -5.04
N PRO A 38 3.22 12.39 -6.10
CA PRO A 38 2.60 12.43 -7.40
C PRO A 38 1.36 11.58 -7.23
N THR A 39 0.20 12.08 -7.63
CA THR A 39 -0.92 11.21 -7.99
C THR A 39 -0.46 10.42 -9.22
N ALA A 40 0.49 9.50 -9.00
CA ALA A 40 0.63 8.30 -9.76
C ALA A 40 -0.79 7.78 -9.81
N HIS A 41 -1.34 7.74 -11.01
CA HIS A 41 -2.46 6.86 -11.26
C HIS A 41 -1.92 5.51 -10.80
N ALA A 42 -2.30 5.10 -9.59
CA ALA A 42 -1.88 3.83 -9.06
C ALA A 42 -2.55 2.83 -9.99
N SER A 43 -1.78 2.41 -10.99
CA SER A 43 -2.18 1.39 -11.94
C SER A 43 -2.71 0.25 -11.10
N VAL A 44 -3.85 -0.33 -11.47
CA VAL A 44 -4.52 -1.32 -10.62
C VAL A 44 -3.59 -2.51 -10.36
N GLY A 45 -2.71 -2.81 -11.32
CA GLY A 45 -1.63 -3.79 -11.23
C GLY A 45 -0.52 -3.42 -10.24
N GLY A 46 -0.31 -2.12 -10.00
CA GLY A 46 0.59 -1.62 -8.96
C GLY A 46 0.14 -2.03 -7.56
N GLU A 47 -1.16 -2.16 -7.30
CA GLU A 47 -1.66 -2.65 -6.01
C GLU A 47 -1.40 -4.15 -5.82
N ILE A 48 -1.44 -4.97 -6.88
CA ILE A 48 -1.00 -6.38 -6.81
C ILE A 48 0.48 -6.44 -6.47
N ILE A 49 1.31 -5.67 -7.20
CA ILE A 49 2.76 -5.61 -6.97
C ILE A 49 3.07 -5.18 -5.53
N LYS A 50 2.36 -4.18 -5.02
CA LYS A 50 2.52 -3.67 -3.65
C LYS A 50 2.05 -4.67 -2.60
N ALA A 51 0.95 -5.40 -2.85
CA ALA A 51 0.49 -6.46 -1.96
C ALA A 51 1.53 -7.59 -1.86
N ILE A 52 2.08 -8.02 -2.99
CA ILE A 52 3.19 -8.98 -3.04
C ILE A 52 4.39 -8.44 -2.28
N GLY A 53 4.76 -7.19 -2.54
CA GLY A 53 5.87 -6.53 -1.88
C GLY A 53 5.70 -6.51 -0.36
N ARG A 54 4.54 -6.12 0.14
CA ARG A 54 4.24 -6.11 1.59
C ARG A 54 4.28 -7.49 2.20
N TYR A 55 3.80 -8.50 1.48
CA TYR A 55 3.79 -9.87 1.96
C TYR A 55 5.22 -10.41 2.06
N LEU A 56 6.00 -10.32 0.98
CA LEU A 56 7.37 -10.80 0.94
C LEU A 56 8.30 -10.02 1.88
N ALA A 57 8.11 -8.71 2.03
CA ALA A 57 8.94 -7.90 2.93
C ALA A 57 8.79 -8.33 4.39
N LYS A 58 7.59 -8.80 4.78
CA LYS A 58 7.34 -9.38 6.10
C LYS A 58 8.04 -10.72 6.32
N GLU A 59 8.18 -11.55 5.28
CA GLU A 59 8.77 -12.89 5.40
C GLU A 59 10.27 -12.96 5.10
N THR A 60 10.78 -12.16 4.17
CA THR A 60 12.11 -12.34 3.56
C THR A 60 12.99 -11.09 3.55
N GLY A 61 12.45 -9.93 3.93
CA GLY A 61 13.17 -8.64 3.92
C GLY A 61 13.08 -7.87 2.59
N GLU A 62 13.48 -6.60 2.62
CA GLU A 62 13.27 -5.63 1.52
C GLU A 62 14.03 -5.97 0.23
N GLU A 63 15.30 -6.39 0.31
CA GLU A 63 16.12 -6.67 -0.88
C GLU A 63 15.61 -7.89 -1.67
N ALA A 64 15.25 -8.98 -0.97
CA ALA A 64 14.68 -10.17 -1.59
C ALA A 64 13.32 -9.86 -2.23
N THR A 65 12.54 -9.00 -1.58
CA THR A 65 11.23 -8.56 -2.06
C THR A 65 11.34 -7.78 -3.36
N GLU A 66 12.24 -6.80 -3.44
CA GLU A 66 12.41 -6.00 -4.66
C GLU A 66 12.81 -6.88 -5.84
N GLN A 67 13.71 -7.85 -5.61
CA GLN A 67 14.11 -8.80 -6.65
C GLN A 67 12.95 -9.70 -7.08
N ALA A 68 12.17 -10.24 -6.14
CA ALA A 68 11.03 -11.09 -6.44
C ALA A 68 9.97 -10.35 -7.27
N VAL A 69 9.61 -9.13 -6.86
CA VAL A 69 8.68 -8.26 -7.59
C VAL A 69 9.21 -7.97 -8.99
N LYS A 70 10.48 -7.58 -9.12
CA LYS A 70 11.09 -7.23 -10.41
C LYS A 70 11.16 -8.43 -11.35
N GLN A 71 11.50 -9.61 -10.82
CA GLN A 71 11.48 -10.84 -11.60
C GLN A 71 10.06 -11.20 -12.05
N MET A 72 9.07 -11.03 -11.18
CA MET A 72 7.68 -11.30 -11.51
C MET A 72 7.17 -10.38 -12.62
N THR A 73 7.38 -9.07 -12.50
CA THR A 73 6.98 -8.11 -13.55
C THR A 73 7.69 -8.41 -14.86
N LYS A 74 8.95 -8.85 -14.82
CA LYS A 74 9.70 -9.27 -16.02
C LYS A 74 9.17 -10.57 -16.64
N GLN A 75 8.73 -11.54 -15.82
CA GLN A 75 8.23 -12.83 -16.28
C GLN A 75 6.80 -12.77 -16.81
N VAL A 76 5.93 -12.02 -16.13
CA VAL A 76 4.50 -11.92 -16.44
C VAL A 76 4.21 -10.77 -17.38
N GLY A 77 4.96 -9.68 -17.27
CA GLY A 77 4.73 -8.43 -17.98
C GLY A 77 3.79 -7.51 -17.20
N GLU A 78 4.10 -6.21 -17.21
CA GLU A 78 3.31 -5.18 -16.54
C GLU A 78 1.89 -5.08 -17.12
N GLU A 79 1.75 -5.24 -18.45
CA GLU A 79 0.45 -5.19 -19.13
C GLU A 79 -0.49 -6.32 -18.67
N LEU A 80 0.03 -7.53 -18.50
CA LEU A 80 -0.77 -8.69 -18.07
C LEU A 80 -1.18 -8.52 -16.60
N ILE A 81 -0.25 -8.07 -15.75
CA ILE A 81 -0.55 -7.74 -14.34
C ILE A 81 -1.64 -6.65 -14.29
N GLU A 82 -1.54 -5.60 -15.08
CA GLU A 82 -2.51 -4.52 -15.13
C GLU A 82 -3.89 -5.00 -15.60
N ARG A 83 -3.94 -5.76 -16.70
CA ARG A 83 -5.20 -6.33 -17.23
C ARG A 83 -5.87 -7.24 -16.22
N THR A 84 -5.09 -8.10 -15.57
CA THR A 84 -5.58 -8.99 -14.51
C THR A 84 -6.13 -8.18 -13.35
N ALA A 85 -5.41 -7.16 -12.91
CA ALA A 85 -5.83 -6.33 -11.80
C ALA A 85 -7.12 -5.57 -12.10
N GLN A 86 -7.25 -5.00 -13.31
CA GLN A 86 -8.49 -4.36 -13.75
C GLN A 86 -9.65 -5.36 -13.78
N LYS A 87 -9.42 -6.59 -14.29
CA LYS A 87 -10.42 -7.66 -14.30
C LYS A 87 -10.87 -8.01 -12.88
N VAL A 88 -9.92 -8.23 -11.97
CA VAL A 88 -10.15 -8.56 -10.57
C VAL A 88 -10.92 -7.46 -9.84
N VAL A 89 -10.53 -6.19 -10.01
CA VAL A 89 -11.26 -5.06 -9.38
C VAL A 89 -12.67 -4.93 -9.94
N ARG A 90 -12.84 -5.09 -11.25
CA ARG A 90 -14.15 -4.99 -11.88
C ARG A 90 -15.13 -6.03 -11.33
N GLU A 91 -14.65 -7.21 -10.98
CA GLU A 91 -15.49 -8.34 -10.55
C GLU A 91 -15.60 -8.48 -9.02
N GLY A 92 -14.54 -8.21 -8.27
CA GLY A 92 -14.45 -8.42 -6.82
C GLY A 92 -14.06 -7.19 -5.99
N GLY A 93 -13.69 -6.09 -6.65
CA GLY A 93 -13.22 -4.87 -6.01
C GLY A 93 -11.77 -4.95 -5.52
N GLU A 94 -11.33 -3.90 -4.82
CA GLU A 94 -9.94 -3.72 -4.37
C GLU A 94 -9.51 -4.78 -3.34
N LYS A 95 -10.45 -5.33 -2.57
CA LYS A 95 -10.15 -6.39 -1.58
C LYS A 95 -9.59 -7.63 -2.26
N SER A 96 -10.14 -8.01 -3.41
CA SER A 96 -9.70 -9.17 -4.17
C SER A 96 -8.31 -8.99 -4.77
N LEU A 97 -7.84 -7.76 -5.02
CA LEU A 97 -6.45 -7.53 -5.43
C LEU A 97 -5.46 -7.90 -4.34
N VAL A 98 -5.81 -7.64 -3.08
CA VAL A 98 -4.96 -7.98 -1.95
C VAL A 98 -4.83 -9.49 -1.83
N GLU A 99 -5.94 -10.22 -1.96
CA GLU A 99 -5.96 -11.69 -1.97
C GLU A 99 -5.11 -12.27 -3.12
N VAL A 100 -5.24 -11.69 -4.32
CA VAL A 100 -4.40 -12.08 -5.47
C VAL A 100 -2.93 -11.82 -5.18
N GLY A 101 -2.58 -10.65 -4.65
CA GLY A 101 -1.20 -10.33 -4.29
C GLY A 101 -0.60 -11.30 -3.28
N GLU A 102 -1.37 -11.73 -2.28
CA GLU A 102 -0.93 -12.73 -1.31
C GLU A 102 -0.74 -14.11 -1.95
N LEU A 103 -1.68 -14.56 -2.79
CA LEU A 103 -1.57 -15.83 -3.51
C LEU A 103 -0.36 -15.84 -4.45
N VAL A 104 -0.14 -14.74 -5.17
CA VAL A 104 1.00 -14.59 -6.07
C VAL A 104 2.32 -14.58 -5.29
N ALA A 105 2.37 -13.93 -4.13
CA ALA A 105 3.56 -13.93 -3.29
C ALA A 105 3.92 -15.34 -2.78
N LYS A 106 2.90 -16.16 -2.45
CA LYS A 106 3.08 -17.52 -1.93
C LYS A 106 3.34 -18.57 -3.01
N HIS A 107 2.62 -18.48 -4.13
CA HIS A 107 2.56 -19.53 -5.16
C HIS A 107 3.17 -19.12 -6.50
N GLY A 108 3.56 -17.85 -6.63
CA GLY A 108 4.30 -17.33 -7.76
C GLY A 108 3.44 -16.72 -8.88
N PRO A 109 4.09 -16.30 -9.97
CA PRO A 109 3.49 -15.54 -11.07
C PRO A 109 2.37 -16.27 -11.81
N ASP A 110 2.31 -17.61 -11.73
CA ASP A 110 1.30 -18.40 -12.43
C ASP A 110 -0.12 -18.09 -11.95
N VAL A 111 -0.29 -17.58 -10.73
CA VAL A 111 -1.59 -17.10 -10.24
C VAL A 111 -2.09 -15.92 -11.08
N VAL A 112 -1.21 -14.98 -11.46
CA VAL A 112 -1.61 -13.84 -12.31
C VAL A 112 -2.04 -14.35 -13.69
N ARG A 113 -1.27 -15.27 -14.26
CA ARG A 113 -1.56 -15.86 -15.58
C ARG A 113 -2.86 -16.67 -15.58
N ALA A 114 -3.10 -17.45 -14.53
CA ALA A 114 -4.34 -18.21 -14.36
C ALA A 114 -5.57 -17.29 -14.34
N LEU A 115 -5.49 -16.16 -13.62
CA LEU A 115 -6.58 -15.18 -13.53
C LEU A 115 -6.77 -14.39 -14.82
N ASP A 116 -5.68 -14.11 -15.55
CA ASP A 116 -5.76 -13.46 -16.86
C ASP A 116 -6.43 -14.34 -17.91
N ASN A 117 -6.04 -15.62 -17.96
CA ASN A 117 -6.57 -16.63 -18.90
C ASN A 117 -8.04 -16.97 -18.61
N ALA A 118 -8.49 -16.82 -17.36
CA ALA A 118 -9.86 -17.11 -16.98
C ALA A 118 -10.84 -16.11 -17.60
N PRO A 119 -12.05 -16.54 -18.04
CA PRO A 119 -13.08 -15.61 -18.49
C PRO A 119 -13.52 -14.67 -17.34
N ASP A 120 -13.64 -15.23 -16.14
CA ASP A 120 -13.96 -14.54 -14.90
C ASP A 120 -12.86 -14.83 -13.88
N ALA A 121 -12.29 -13.78 -13.29
CA ALA A 121 -11.22 -13.90 -12.30
C ALA A 121 -11.74 -14.38 -10.94
N MET A 122 -12.97 -14.01 -10.55
CA MET A 122 -13.48 -14.32 -9.21
C MET A 122 -13.72 -15.80 -8.92
N PRO A 123 -14.30 -16.61 -9.83
CA PRO A 123 -14.43 -18.04 -9.62
C PRO A 123 -13.07 -18.72 -9.46
N VAL A 124 -12.08 -18.34 -10.27
CA VAL A 124 -10.72 -18.88 -10.18
C VAL A 124 -10.04 -18.46 -8.89
N LEU A 125 -10.16 -17.20 -8.48
CA LEU A 125 -9.63 -16.72 -7.20
C LEU A 125 -10.20 -17.50 -6.02
N LYS A 126 -11.53 -17.74 -6.01
CA LYS A 126 -12.18 -18.55 -4.97
C LYS A 126 -11.69 -19.99 -4.98
N LEU A 127 -11.65 -20.63 -6.15
CA LEU A 127 -11.13 -21.99 -6.29
C LEU A 127 -9.70 -22.10 -5.74
N LEU A 128 -8.82 -21.16 -6.09
CA LEU A 128 -7.45 -21.14 -5.58
C LEU A 128 -7.39 -20.96 -4.06
N ASN A 129 -8.32 -20.21 -3.46
CA ASN A 129 -8.39 -20.00 -2.01
C ASN A 129 -9.03 -21.18 -1.25
N GLU A 130 -9.85 -21.99 -1.93
CA GLU A 130 -10.49 -23.19 -1.37
C GLU A 130 -9.61 -24.44 -1.46
N LEU A 131 -8.58 -24.42 -2.33
CA LEU A 131 -7.64 -25.52 -2.47
C LEU A 131 -6.65 -25.59 -1.29
N PRO A 132 -6.18 -26.79 -0.92
CA PRO A 132 -5.11 -26.94 0.06
C PRO A 132 -3.82 -26.31 -0.47
N ALA A 133 -3.03 -25.70 0.42
CA ALA A 133 -1.86 -24.88 0.07
C ALA A 133 -0.84 -25.61 -0.84
N ASP A 134 -0.66 -26.91 -0.69
CA ASP A 134 0.22 -27.76 -1.51
C ASP A 134 -0.23 -27.94 -2.97
N GLU A 135 -1.51 -27.65 -3.27
CA GLU A 135 -2.10 -27.84 -4.60
C GLU A 135 -2.33 -26.53 -5.36
N ILE A 136 -2.36 -25.39 -4.68
CA ILE A 136 -2.63 -24.07 -5.28
C ILE A 136 -1.62 -23.75 -6.39
N GLY A 137 -0.32 -23.95 -6.14
CA GLY A 137 0.71 -23.69 -7.15
C GLY A 137 0.55 -24.56 -8.40
N LYS A 138 0.25 -25.85 -8.22
CA LYS A 138 0.04 -26.79 -9.34
C LYS A 138 -1.22 -26.44 -10.14
N ALA A 139 -2.30 -26.06 -9.45
CA ALA A 139 -3.54 -25.63 -10.09
C ALA A 139 -3.33 -24.33 -10.88
N ALA A 140 -2.65 -23.35 -10.28
CA ALA A 140 -2.31 -22.09 -10.93
C ALA A 140 -1.46 -22.32 -12.19
N SER A 141 -0.39 -23.12 -12.14
CA SER A 141 0.44 -23.41 -13.32
C SER A 141 -0.35 -24.11 -14.43
N ARG A 142 -1.29 -25.01 -14.09
CA ARG A 142 -2.16 -25.67 -15.09
C ARG A 142 -3.15 -24.71 -15.75
N LEU A 143 -3.70 -23.76 -14.98
CA LEU A 143 -4.61 -22.73 -15.51
C LEU A 143 -3.87 -21.63 -16.29
N ALA A 144 -2.58 -21.45 -16.01
CA ALA A 144 -1.69 -20.55 -16.73
C ALA A 144 -1.23 -21.10 -18.11
N SER A 145 -1.45 -22.39 -18.37
CA SER A 145 -0.99 -23.12 -19.57
C SER A 145 -1.87 -22.91 -20.79
#